data_AF-A0AAD7DPL1-F1
#
_entry.id   AF-A0AAD7DPL1-F1
#
_cell.length_a   1.000
_cell.length_b   1.000
_cell.length_c   1.000
_cell.angle_alpha   90.00
_cell.angle_beta   90.00
_cell.angle_gamma   90.00
#
_symmetry.space_group_name_H-M   'P 1'
#
loop_
_entity.id
_entity.type
_entity.pdbx_description
1 polymer ?
#
loop_
_entity_poly.entity_id
_entity_poly.type
_entity_poly.pdbx_seq_one_letter_code
_entity_poly.pdbx_strand_id
1 'polypeptide(L)'
;MGHVNMMTDTVIVNASPEDLRAILRSMLASKTPGLASAFLMSTRARVYQRSGAGDGILYPFSESGAVAPRVLESLTRARLLYGSGLGFASLAPLAAIVRSTIGHRWPAEGEEAYTLVVIDADIAQALQSCKDELLGSPQSDYSAARKVLGELVAALEASRLDVDKWGGEFPFERGMCSVLDFKL
;
A
#
# COMPACT_ATOMS: atom_id res chain seq x y z
N MET A 1 -26.21 5.59 -12.95
CA MET A 1 -24.96 6.38 -13.13
C MET A 1 -25.34 7.68 -13.79
N GLY A 2 -25.02 8.83 -13.18
CA GLY A 2 -25.21 10.12 -13.83
C GLY A 2 -24.18 10.31 -14.94
N HIS A 3 -24.59 10.85 -16.09
CA HIS A 3 -23.65 11.22 -17.15
C HIS A 3 -22.81 12.41 -16.68
N VAL A 4 -21.49 12.33 -16.89
CA VAL A 4 -20.62 13.51 -16.76
C VAL A 4 -20.96 14.48 -17.88
N ASN A 5 -21.15 15.75 -17.55
CA ASN A 5 -21.42 16.79 -18.55
C ASN A 5 -20.23 16.88 -19.53
N MET A 6 -20.52 17.01 -20.83
CA MET A 6 -19.53 17.11 -21.91
C MET A 6 -18.44 18.17 -21.65
N MET A 7 -18.79 19.31 -21.05
CA MET A 7 -17.80 20.35 -20.71
C MET A 7 -16.83 19.88 -19.62
N THR A 8 -17.34 19.16 -18.62
CA THR A 8 -16.53 18.56 -17.55
C THR A 8 -15.66 17.44 -18.09
N ASP A 9 -16.19 16.60 -18.98
CA ASP A 9 -15.44 15.52 -19.63
C ASP A 9 -14.28 16.07 -20.48
N THR A 10 -14.52 17.17 -21.21
CA THR A 10 -13.48 17.87 -21.97
C THR A 10 -12.34 18.34 -21.07
N VAL A 11 -12.63 18.85 -19.87
CA VAL A 11 -11.59 19.21 -18.88
C VAL A 11 -10.82 17.96 -18.43
N ILE A 12 -11.51 16.87 -18.08
CA ILE A 12 -10.88 15.63 -17.61
C ILE A 12 -9.93 15.05 -18.66
N VAL A 13 -10.33 15.06 -19.93
CA VAL A 13 -9.56 14.49 -21.05
C VAL A 13 -8.31 15.31 -21.37
N ASN A 14 -8.35 16.63 -21.19
CA ASN A 14 -7.27 17.53 -21.62
C ASN A 14 -6.39 18.07 -20.49
N ALA A 15 -6.84 17.99 -19.23
CA ALA A 15 -6.05 18.43 -18.09
C ALA A 15 -4.83 17.51 -17.87
N SER A 16 -3.70 18.10 -17.49
CA SER A 16 -2.53 17.31 -17.12
C SER A 16 -2.80 16.53 -15.82
N PRO A 17 -2.07 15.43 -15.55
CA PRO A 17 -2.17 14.75 -14.26
C PRO A 17 -1.88 15.66 -13.06
N GLU A 18 -1.02 16.66 -13.24
CA GLU A 18 -0.69 17.63 -12.20
C GLU A 18 -1.87 18.57 -11.92
N ASP A 19 -2.51 19.09 -12.97
CA ASP A 19 -3.70 19.94 -12.85
C ASP A 19 -4.87 19.18 -12.23
N LEU A 20 -5.09 17.92 -12.65
CA LEU A 20 -6.13 17.07 -12.06
C LEU A 20 -5.91 16.85 -10.55
N ARG A 21 -4.66 16.62 -10.13
CA ARG A 21 -4.34 16.50 -8.70
C ARG A 21 -4.56 17.81 -7.96
N ALA A 22 -4.17 18.95 -8.53
CA ALA A 22 -4.37 20.26 -7.93
C ALA A 22 -5.87 20.56 -7.75
N ILE A 23 -6.66 20.36 -8.81
CA ILE A 23 -8.12 20.54 -8.78
C ILE A 23 -8.76 19.63 -7.72
N LEU A 24 -8.43 18.33 -7.70
CA LEU A 24 -8.98 17.39 -6.72
C LEU A 24 -8.61 17.77 -5.28
N ARG A 25 -7.37 18.22 -5.03
CA ARG A 25 -6.96 18.70 -3.70
C ARG A 25 -7.74 19.95 -3.29
N SER A 26 -7.91 20.92 -4.18
CA SER A 26 -8.71 22.12 -3.91
C SER A 26 -10.17 21.77 -3.64
N MET A 27 -10.75 20.84 -4.38
CA MET A 27 -12.11 20.33 -4.15
C MET A 27 -12.21 19.65 -2.79
N LEU A 28 -11.29 18.76 -2.42
CA LEU A 28 -11.30 18.11 -1.11
C LEU A 28 -11.08 19.11 0.05
N ALA A 29 -10.28 20.15 -0.19
CA ALA A 29 -9.99 21.20 0.79
C ALA A 29 -11.15 22.19 1.00
N SER A 30 -12.11 22.30 0.07
CA SER A 30 -13.28 23.18 0.20
C SER A 30 -14.23 22.74 1.33
N LYS A 31 -14.01 21.54 1.90
CA LYS A 31 -14.85 20.92 2.95
C LYS A 31 -16.32 20.82 2.55
N THR A 32 -16.61 20.70 1.26
CA THR A 32 -17.96 20.43 0.78
C THR A 32 -18.46 19.12 1.40
N PRO A 33 -19.60 19.14 2.13
CA PRO A 33 -20.11 17.95 2.80
C PRO A 33 -20.27 16.76 1.86
N GLY A 34 -19.81 15.58 2.28
CA GLY A 34 -19.94 14.35 1.51
C GLY A 34 -18.95 14.15 0.36
N LEU A 35 -18.23 15.19 -0.09
CA LEU A 35 -17.33 15.09 -1.23
C LEU A 35 -16.16 14.12 -0.98
N ALA A 36 -15.50 14.22 0.18
CA ALA A 36 -14.42 13.32 0.54
C ALA A 36 -14.90 11.85 0.63
N SER A 37 -16.08 11.63 1.20
CA SER A 37 -16.69 10.29 1.28
C SER A 37 -17.00 9.74 -0.12
N ALA A 38 -17.61 10.54 -1.00
CA ALA A 38 -17.90 10.15 -2.37
C ALA A 38 -16.62 9.82 -3.17
N PHE A 39 -15.59 10.65 -3.04
CA PHE A 39 -14.28 10.39 -3.66
C PHE A 39 -13.68 9.06 -3.20
N LEU A 40 -13.70 8.78 -1.89
CA LEU A 40 -13.21 7.53 -1.34
C LEU A 40 -14.06 6.33 -1.79
N MET A 41 -15.38 6.45 -1.82
CA MET A 41 -16.26 5.40 -2.35
C MET A 41 -15.97 5.06 -3.81
N SER A 42 -15.81 6.07 -4.67
CA SER A 42 -15.45 5.88 -6.08
C SER A 42 -14.05 5.27 -6.22
N THR A 43 -13.11 5.68 -5.38
CA THR A 43 -11.74 5.12 -5.35
C THR A 43 -11.78 3.64 -4.99
N ARG A 44 -12.47 3.25 -3.92
CA ARG A 44 -12.63 1.85 -3.50
C ARG A 44 -13.26 1.01 -4.61
N ALA A 45 -14.35 1.49 -5.22
CA ALA A 45 -15.01 0.80 -6.33
C ALA A 45 -14.05 0.55 -7.50
N ARG A 46 -13.24 1.56 -7.86
CA ARG A 46 -12.24 1.43 -8.93
C ARG A 46 -11.13 0.45 -8.58
N VAL A 47 -10.63 0.47 -7.34
CA VAL A 47 -9.57 -0.43 -6.86
C VAL A 47 -10.05 -1.88 -6.88
N TYR A 48 -11.27 -2.16 -6.43
CA TYR A 48 -11.84 -3.51 -6.48
C TYR A 48 -12.06 -4.01 -7.92
N GLN A 49 -12.50 -3.15 -8.84
CA GLN A 49 -12.64 -3.50 -10.26
C GLN A 49 -11.30 -3.80 -10.95
N ARG A 50 -10.20 -3.20 -10.47
CA ARG A 50 -8.84 -3.41 -11.00
C ARG A 50 -8.15 -4.66 -10.45
N SER A 51 -8.88 -5.55 -9.77
CA SER A 51 -8.34 -6.79 -9.21
C SER A 51 -7.75 -7.67 -10.31
N GLY A 52 -6.44 -7.59 -10.50
CA GLY A 52 -5.75 -8.29 -11.59
C GLY A 52 -4.27 -7.96 -11.66
N ALA A 53 -3.51 -8.36 -10.64
CA ALA A 53 -2.08 -8.67 -10.75
C ALA A 53 -1.86 -9.81 -9.75
N GLY A 54 -1.73 -11.02 -10.29
CA GLY A 54 -1.89 -12.27 -9.55
C GLY A 54 -0.75 -12.62 -8.62
N ASP A 55 -0.96 -13.75 -7.92
CA ASP A 55 -0.07 -14.47 -7.01
C ASP A 55 1.23 -15.00 -7.68
N GLY A 56 1.76 -14.26 -8.65
CA GLY A 56 3.05 -14.56 -9.27
C GLY A 56 4.18 -14.26 -8.30
N ILE A 57 5.26 -15.04 -8.41
CA ILE A 57 6.50 -14.80 -7.69
C ILE A 57 6.96 -13.37 -8.00
N LEU A 58 7.06 -12.55 -6.96
CA LEU A 58 7.67 -11.24 -7.03
C LEU A 58 9.17 -11.41 -6.88
N TYR A 59 9.93 -10.77 -7.76
CA TYR A 59 11.34 -10.53 -7.56
C TYR A 59 11.48 -9.05 -7.21
N PRO A 60 12.15 -8.70 -6.09
CA PRO A 60 12.12 -7.34 -5.56
C PRO A 60 12.87 -6.36 -6.48
N PHE A 61 13.97 -6.83 -7.08
CA PHE A 61 14.86 -6.05 -7.91
C PHE A 61 15.21 -6.79 -9.21
N SER A 62 15.51 -6.03 -10.26
CA SER A 62 16.08 -6.52 -11.52
C SER A 62 17.58 -6.82 -11.35
N GLU A 63 18.19 -7.44 -12.37
CA GLU A 63 19.65 -7.65 -12.41
C GLU A 63 20.45 -6.34 -12.34
N SER A 64 19.83 -5.20 -12.67
CA SER A 64 20.44 -3.88 -12.59
C SER A 64 20.28 -3.21 -11.21
N GLY A 65 19.68 -3.90 -10.24
CA GLY A 65 19.35 -3.37 -8.91
C GLY A 65 18.18 -2.38 -8.88
N ALA A 66 17.44 -2.25 -9.98
CA ALA A 66 16.26 -1.38 -10.04
C ALA A 66 15.03 -2.15 -9.52
N VAL A 67 14.08 -1.43 -8.91
CA VAL A 67 12.84 -2.04 -8.42
C VAL A 67 12.07 -2.68 -9.58
N ALA A 68 11.69 -3.94 -9.43
CA ALA A 68 10.97 -4.64 -10.49
C ALA A 68 9.60 -3.96 -10.76
N PRO A 69 9.16 -3.81 -12.01
CA PRO A 69 7.88 -3.15 -12.34
C PRO A 69 6.67 -3.73 -11.59
N ARG A 70 6.65 -5.06 -11.37
CA ARG A 70 5.57 -5.73 -10.61
C ARG A 70 5.54 -5.34 -9.13
N VAL A 71 6.68 -5.04 -8.55
CA VAL A 71 6.78 -4.54 -7.17
C VAL A 71 6.23 -3.11 -7.11
N LEU A 72 6.57 -2.25 -8.07
CA LEU A 72 6.02 -0.90 -8.17
C LEU A 72 4.50 -0.88 -8.36
N GLU A 73 3.96 -1.79 -9.17
CA GLU A 73 2.53 -1.99 -9.33
C GLU A 73 1.86 -2.44 -8.01
N SER A 74 2.51 -3.38 -7.31
CA SER A 74 2.01 -3.90 -6.03
C SER A 74 2.05 -2.84 -4.93
N LEU A 75 3.11 -2.02 -4.88
CA LEU A 75 3.20 -0.87 -3.99
C LEU A 75 2.12 0.14 -4.33
N THR A 76 1.97 0.53 -5.60
CA THR A 76 0.93 1.47 -6.01
C THR A 76 -0.46 0.99 -5.60
N ARG A 77 -0.73 -0.32 -5.74
CA ARG A 77 -1.98 -0.92 -5.28
C ARG A 77 -2.14 -0.86 -3.76
N ALA A 78 -1.10 -1.21 -2.99
CA ALA A 78 -1.13 -1.10 -1.53
C ALA A 78 -1.44 0.35 -1.09
N ARG A 79 -0.76 1.33 -1.69
CA ARG A 79 -0.97 2.76 -1.43
C ARG A 79 -2.38 3.25 -1.73
N LEU A 80 -2.96 2.78 -2.83
CA LEU A 80 -4.36 3.07 -3.15
C LEU A 80 -5.33 2.43 -2.14
N LEU A 81 -5.04 1.22 -1.66
CA LEU A 81 -5.87 0.52 -0.68
C LEU A 81 -5.85 1.24 0.66
N TYR A 82 -4.68 1.40 1.30
CA TYR A 82 -4.61 2.07 2.61
C TYR A 82 -4.98 3.55 2.51
N GLY A 83 -4.61 4.23 1.42
CA GLY A 83 -5.01 5.63 1.19
C GLY A 83 -6.52 5.82 1.01
N SER A 84 -7.23 4.75 0.67
CA SER A 84 -8.69 4.75 0.57
C SER A 84 -9.39 4.27 1.86
N GLY A 85 -8.65 4.00 2.93
CA GLY A 85 -9.19 3.45 4.18
C GLY A 85 -9.53 1.96 4.11
N LEU A 86 -8.92 1.21 3.18
CA LEU A 86 -8.95 -0.25 3.11
C LEU A 86 -7.60 -0.79 3.61
N GLY A 87 -7.30 -0.54 4.87
CA GLY A 87 -6.03 -0.87 5.50
C GLY A 87 -5.73 -2.36 5.45
N PHE A 88 -6.67 -3.21 5.89
CA PHE A 88 -6.42 -4.65 5.93
C PHE A 88 -6.20 -5.23 4.52
N ALA A 89 -6.95 -4.77 3.53
CA ALA A 89 -6.77 -5.20 2.14
C ALA A 89 -5.39 -4.83 1.58
N SER A 90 -4.75 -3.77 2.09
CA SER A 90 -3.42 -3.33 1.66
C SER A 90 -2.27 -4.19 2.20
N LEU A 91 -2.49 -4.97 3.26
CA LEU A 91 -1.43 -5.75 3.90
C LEU A 91 -0.98 -6.95 3.05
N ALA A 92 -1.89 -7.57 2.29
CA ALA A 92 -1.57 -8.71 1.43
C ALA A 92 -0.49 -8.40 0.36
N PRO A 93 -0.61 -7.32 -0.46
CA PRO A 93 0.45 -6.96 -1.40
C PRO A 93 1.76 -6.57 -0.69
N LEU A 94 1.70 -5.91 0.46
CA LEU A 94 2.90 -5.58 1.25
C LEU A 94 3.61 -6.83 1.77
N ALA A 95 2.86 -7.80 2.29
CA ALA A 95 3.41 -9.08 2.74
C ALA A 95 4.04 -9.87 1.58
N ALA A 96 3.48 -9.80 0.37
CA ALA A 96 4.07 -10.39 -0.82
C ALA A 96 5.40 -9.74 -1.20
N ILE A 97 5.50 -8.40 -1.10
CA ILE A 97 6.74 -7.66 -1.33
C ILE A 97 7.80 -8.01 -0.27
N VAL A 98 7.43 -8.06 1.01
CA VAL A 98 8.36 -8.48 2.09
C VAL A 98 8.84 -9.91 1.86
N ARG A 99 7.96 -10.84 1.49
CA ARG A 99 8.36 -12.21 1.15
C ARG A 99 9.33 -12.27 -0.03
N SER A 100 9.19 -11.38 -1.01
CA SER A 100 10.08 -11.34 -2.16
C SER A 100 11.53 -10.98 -1.80
N THR A 101 11.78 -10.39 -0.63
CA THR A 101 13.14 -10.06 -0.19
C THR A 101 13.88 -11.26 0.40
N ILE A 102 13.18 -12.36 0.72
CA ILE A 102 13.80 -13.55 1.29
C ILE A 102 14.74 -14.21 0.26
N GLY A 103 15.99 -14.43 0.65
CA GLY A 103 17.04 -14.97 -0.21
C GLY A 103 17.70 -13.93 -1.12
N HIS A 104 17.26 -12.67 -1.06
CA HIS A 104 17.88 -11.56 -1.74
C HIS A 104 18.79 -10.78 -0.77
N ARG A 105 19.97 -10.39 -1.23
CA ARG A 105 20.94 -9.61 -0.43
C ARG A 105 21.10 -8.25 -1.07
N TRP A 106 20.88 -7.20 -0.30
CA TRP A 106 21.02 -5.81 -0.71
C TRP A 106 22.24 -5.17 -0.03
N PRO A 107 22.81 -4.10 -0.62
CA PRO A 107 23.83 -3.30 0.03
C PRO A 107 23.24 -2.48 1.19
N ALA A 108 24.08 -2.06 2.13
CA ALA A 108 23.67 -1.18 3.23
C ALA A 108 23.23 0.23 2.74
N GLU A 109 23.79 0.67 1.62
CA GLU A 109 23.50 1.96 1.00
C GLU A 109 23.19 1.77 -0.49
N GLY A 110 22.39 2.68 -1.06
CA GLY A 110 22.03 2.67 -2.47
C GLY A 110 20.52 2.67 -2.71
N GLU A 111 20.13 2.54 -3.99
CA GLU A 111 18.73 2.61 -4.41
C GLU A 111 17.89 1.45 -3.85
N GLU A 112 18.47 0.25 -3.73
CA GLU A 112 17.80 -0.91 -3.15
C GLU A 112 17.48 -0.68 -1.66
N ALA A 113 18.49 -0.27 -0.87
CA ALA A 113 18.33 0.06 0.55
C ALA A 113 17.29 1.18 0.75
N TYR A 114 17.37 2.25 -0.05
CA TYR A 114 16.40 3.34 -0.01
C TYR A 114 14.98 2.86 -0.32
N THR A 115 14.82 2.01 -1.33
CA THR A 115 13.52 1.43 -1.67
C THR A 115 12.95 0.62 -0.51
N LEU A 116 13.76 -0.20 0.16
CA LEU A 116 13.31 -1.01 1.28
C LEU A 116 12.85 -0.14 2.47
N VAL A 117 13.54 0.98 2.72
CA VAL A 117 13.10 1.99 3.72
C VAL A 117 11.76 2.64 3.34
N VAL A 118 11.53 2.88 2.04
CA VAL A 118 10.23 3.40 1.57
C VAL A 118 9.12 2.35 1.76
N ILE A 119 9.42 1.07 1.51
CA ILE A 119 8.49 -0.04 1.74
C ILE A 119 8.16 -0.16 3.24
N ASP A 120 9.15 -0.03 4.11
CA ASP A 120 8.98 -0.02 5.57
C ASP A 120 8.01 1.09 6.01
N ALA A 121 8.18 2.30 5.46
CA ALA A 121 7.28 3.41 5.71
C ALA A 121 5.84 3.12 5.22
N ASP A 122 5.68 2.49 4.05
CA ASP A 122 4.36 2.09 3.54
C ASP A 122 3.68 1.05 4.46
N ILE A 123 4.44 0.12 5.06
CA ILE A 123 3.90 -0.85 6.04
C ILE A 123 3.35 -0.12 7.27
N ALA A 124 4.10 0.83 7.82
CA ALA A 124 3.64 1.62 8.96
C ALA A 124 2.36 2.43 8.62
N GLN A 125 2.28 3.01 7.43
CA GLN A 125 1.08 3.73 6.97
C GLN A 125 -0.12 2.80 6.78
N ALA A 126 0.10 1.61 6.21
CA ALA A 126 -0.94 0.61 6.06
C ALA A 126 -1.52 0.17 7.41
N LEU A 127 -0.65 -0.08 8.40
CA LEU A 127 -1.07 -0.42 9.76
C LEU A 127 -1.82 0.73 10.43
N GLN A 128 -1.40 1.98 10.24
CA GLN A 128 -2.18 3.12 10.71
C GLN A 128 -3.58 3.15 10.08
N SER A 129 -3.69 2.91 8.78
CA SER A 129 -4.99 2.80 8.11
C SER A 129 -5.84 1.65 8.63
N CYS A 130 -5.25 0.51 9.03
CA CYS A 130 -5.99 -0.58 9.68
C CYS A 130 -6.61 -0.14 11.01
N LYS A 131 -5.88 0.66 11.81
CA LYS A 131 -6.42 1.21 13.08
C LYS A 131 -7.62 2.12 12.81
N ASP A 132 -7.50 3.00 11.81
CA ASP A 132 -8.57 3.91 11.42
C ASP A 132 -9.80 3.15 10.87
N GLU A 133 -9.57 2.07 10.10
CA GLU A 133 -10.63 1.20 9.57
C GLU A 133 -11.42 0.53 10.70
N LEU A 134 -10.74 0.01 11.73
CA LEU A 134 -11.38 -0.57 12.92
C LEU A 134 -12.22 0.46 13.68
N LEU A 135 -11.69 1.67 13.89
CA LEU A 135 -12.40 2.76 14.57
C LEU A 135 -13.64 3.21 13.79
N GLY A 136 -13.57 3.20 12.46
CA GLY A 136 -14.67 3.60 11.58
C GLY A 136 -15.75 2.52 11.38
N SER A 137 -15.44 1.25 11.68
CA SER A 137 -16.34 0.11 11.40
C SER A 137 -16.42 -0.85 12.60
N PRO A 138 -17.30 -0.58 13.59
CA PRO A 138 -17.41 -1.36 14.83
C PRO A 138 -17.78 -2.84 14.64
N GLN A 139 -18.27 -3.21 13.44
CA GLN A 139 -18.68 -4.57 13.06
C GLN A 139 -17.63 -5.30 12.18
N SER A 140 -16.38 -4.81 12.18
CA SER A 140 -15.30 -5.40 11.38
C SER A 140 -15.10 -6.89 11.66
N ASP A 141 -14.80 -7.66 10.61
CA ASP A 141 -14.43 -9.08 10.74
C ASP A 141 -13.00 -9.19 11.31
N TYR A 142 -12.93 -9.26 12.64
CA TYR A 142 -11.68 -9.44 13.37
C TYR A 142 -10.95 -10.75 13.03
N SER A 143 -11.64 -11.77 12.52
CA SER A 143 -11.02 -13.03 12.14
C SER A 143 -10.23 -12.88 10.84
N ALA A 144 -10.86 -12.29 9.82
CA ALA A 144 -10.19 -11.96 8.57
C ALA A 144 -9.03 -10.96 8.79
N ALA A 145 -9.24 -9.94 9.63
CA ALA A 145 -8.21 -8.98 10.01
C ALA A 145 -7.00 -9.66 10.68
N ARG A 146 -7.23 -10.55 11.67
CA ARG A 146 -6.16 -11.31 12.32
C ARG A 146 -5.38 -12.18 11.35
N LYS A 147 -6.08 -12.85 10.43
CA LYS A 147 -5.43 -13.69 9.42
C LYS A 147 -4.46 -12.89 8.56
N VAL A 148 -4.93 -11.79 7.97
CA VAL A 148 -4.11 -10.98 7.06
C VAL A 148 -2.95 -10.30 7.82
N LEU A 149 -3.18 -9.83 9.05
CA LEU A 149 -2.10 -9.31 9.90
C LEU A 149 -1.06 -10.40 10.19
N GLY A 150 -1.50 -11.63 10.51
CA GLY A 150 -0.61 -12.77 10.73
C GLY A 150 0.24 -13.12 9.50
N GLU A 151 -0.30 -12.98 8.28
CA GLU A 151 0.46 -13.18 7.04
C GLU A 151 1.57 -12.13 6.86
N LEU A 152 1.35 -10.88 7.29
CA LEU A 152 2.39 -9.85 7.29
C LEU A 152 3.43 -10.10 8.38
N VAL A 153 3.02 -10.47 9.60
CA VAL A 153 3.92 -10.84 10.71
C VAL A 153 4.87 -11.94 10.26
N ALA A 154 4.32 -13.04 9.71
CA ALA A 154 5.10 -14.18 9.24
C ALA A 154 6.10 -13.79 8.14
N ALA A 155 5.71 -12.87 7.23
CA ALA A 155 6.61 -12.36 6.20
C ALA A 155 7.78 -11.55 6.78
N LEU A 156 7.48 -10.64 7.72
CA LEU A 156 8.49 -9.81 8.39
C LEU A 156 9.47 -10.67 9.21
N GLU A 157 8.96 -11.65 9.97
CA GLU A 157 9.79 -12.56 10.74
C GLU A 157 10.68 -13.43 9.85
N ALA A 158 10.13 -13.98 8.76
CA ALA A 158 10.91 -14.77 7.81
C ALA A 158 12.00 -13.95 7.13
N SER A 159 11.69 -12.70 6.73
CA SER A 159 12.68 -11.77 6.16
C SER A 159 13.77 -11.42 7.19
N ARG A 160 13.40 -11.11 8.44
CA ARG A 160 14.37 -10.85 9.52
C ARG A 160 15.31 -12.03 9.75
N LEU A 161 14.76 -13.25 9.85
CA LEU A 161 15.54 -14.47 10.02
C LEU A 161 16.48 -14.74 8.85
N ASP A 162 16.12 -14.36 7.62
CA ASP A 162 17.00 -14.48 6.46
C ASP A 162 18.14 -13.47 6.52
N VAL A 163 17.84 -12.21 6.84
CA VAL A 163 18.81 -11.13 7.01
C VAL A 163 19.84 -11.44 8.10
N ASP A 164 19.37 -11.96 9.24
CA ASP A 164 20.23 -12.39 10.34
C ASP A 164 21.25 -13.47 9.91
N LYS A 165 20.90 -14.35 8.95
CA LYS A 165 21.78 -15.43 8.48
C LYS A 165 22.95 -14.93 7.62
N TRP A 166 22.74 -13.89 6.83
CA TRP A 166 23.79 -13.34 5.97
C TRP A 166 24.48 -12.11 6.56
N GLY A 167 24.02 -11.64 7.73
CA GLY A 167 24.64 -10.54 8.48
C GLY A 167 24.30 -9.16 7.93
N GLY A 168 23.11 -9.01 7.33
CA GLY A 168 22.63 -7.74 6.79
C GLY A 168 21.94 -6.86 7.82
N GLU A 169 21.58 -5.65 7.39
CA GLU A 169 20.69 -4.76 8.15
C GLU A 169 19.23 -5.04 7.76
N PHE A 170 18.38 -5.27 8.75
CA PHE A 170 16.97 -5.54 8.53
C PHE A 170 16.23 -4.23 8.19
N PRO A 171 15.64 -4.08 7.00
CA PRO A 171 15.14 -2.78 6.55
C PRO A 171 13.73 -2.46 7.07
N PHE A 172 13.01 -3.44 7.62
CA PHE A 172 11.59 -3.30 7.98
C PHE A 172 11.36 -3.11 9.49
N GLU A 173 12.28 -2.42 10.16
CA GLU A 173 12.22 -2.22 11.62
C GLU A 173 10.97 -1.48 12.06
N ARG A 174 10.60 -0.38 11.38
CA ARG A 174 9.45 0.43 11.79
C ARG A 174 8.14 -0.31 11.57
N GLY A 175 8.04 -1.04 10.47
CA GLY A 175 6.93 -1.94 10.16
C GLY A 175 6.80 -3.03 11.20
N MET A 176 7.90 -3.67 11.59
CA MET A 176 7.92 -4.69 12.65
C MET A 176 7.45 -4.11 13.99
N CYS A 177 8.00 -2.97 14.43
CA CYS A 177 7.54 -2.30 15.65
C CYS A 177 6.05 -1.95 15.58
N SER A 178 5.58 -1.43 14.44
CA SER A 178 4.18 -1.06 14.24
C SER A 178 3.23 -2.25 14.33
N VAL A 179 3.66 -3.44 13.89
CA VAL A 179 2.91 -4.70 14.01
C VAL A 179 2.87 -5.16 15.46
N LEU A 180 3.99 -5.09 16.18
CA LEU A 180 4.06 -5.48 17.60
C LEU A 180 3.17 -4.60 18.50
N ASP A 181 3.06 -3.31 18.15
CA ASP A 181 2.18 -2.36 18.84
C ASP A 181 0.71 -2.47 18.40
N PHE A 182 0.41 -3.24 17.35
CA PHE A 182 -0.95 -3.39 16.82
C PHE A 182 -1.78 -4.32 17.71
N LYS A 183 -2.91 -3.83 18.22
CA LYS A 183 -3.86 -4.60 19.03
C LYS A 183 -5.18 -4.74 18.28
N LEU A 184 -5.57 -5.99 17.99
CA LEU A 184 -6.85 -6.39 17.42
C LEU A 184 -7.85 -6.80 18.50
#